data_AF-A0AAN6KCJ1-F1
#
_entry.id   AF-A0AAN6KCJ1-F1
#
_cell.length_a   1.000
_cell.length_b   1.000
_cell.length_c   1.000
_cell.angle_alpha   90.00
_cell.angle_beta   90.00
_cell.angle_gamma   90.00
#
_symmetry.space_group_name_H-M   'P 1'
#
loop_
_entity.id
_entity.type
_entity.pdbx_description
1 polymer ?
#
loop_
_entity_poly.entity_id
_entity_poly.type
_entity_poly.pdbx_seq_one_letter_code
_entity_poly.pdbx_strand_id
1 'polypeptide(L)'
;METAHRRDAVLNDKFYFRKDVLPSKRPAKPNTNGGVASGPPSGASTPQLGPSRPASPFGPVEDEYELMSVDEIVNGKADGGFPGLIPLVESYLDSVNVDVETRCELAQYLALIRGRANGTLWTAAKWMRGFVRGHAEYGMDSVVGAGVVFDLVKAVERITIQEGRDGFAKEMLGECRVQG
;
A
#
# COMPACT_ATOMS: atom_id res chain seq x y z
N MET A 1 -11.20 12.08 -6.43
CA MET A 1 -11.83 11.02 -5.60
C MET A 1 -12.84 10.17 -6.38
N GLU A 2 -13.49 10.69 -7.43
CA GLU A 2 -14.44 9.93 -8.24
C GLU A 2 -13.84 8.66 -8.88
N THR A 3 -12.60 8.75 -9.40
CA THR A 3 -11.88 7.61 -10.00
C THR A 3 -11.82 6.39 -9.07
N ALA A 4 -11.67 6.59 -7.76
CA ALA A 4 -11.55 5.50 -6.78
C ALA A 4 -12.82 4.63 -6.68
N HIS A 5 -13.98 5.14 -7.12
CA HIS A 5 -15.25 4.43 -7.07
C HIS A 5 -15.50 3.57 -8.30
N ARG A 6 -14.68 3.69 -9.36
CA ARG A 6 -14.84 2.90 -10.57
C ARG A 6 -14.56 1.43 -10.29
N ARG A 7 -15.26 0.55 -11.01
CA ARG A 7 -15.09 -0.89 -10.86
C ARG A 7 -13.66 -1.28 -11.24
N ASP A 8 -12.99 -1.98 -10.33
CA ASP A 8 -11.59 -2.42 -10.50
C ASP A 8 -10.59 -1.25 -10.69
N ALA A 9 -10.90 -0.07 -10.15
CA ALA A 9 -10.03 1.12 -10.22
C ALA A 9 -8.61 0.86 -9.69
N VAL A 10 -8.46 -0.05 -8.71
CA VAL A 10 -7.15 -0.48 -8.18
C VAL A 10 -6.23 -1.02 -9.27
N LEU A 11 -6.79 -1.72 -10.27
CA LEU A 11 -6.01 -2.39 -11.32
C LEU A 11 -5.95 -1.60 -12.62
N ASN A 12 -7.01 -0.86 -12.92
CA ASN A 12 -7.21 -0.29 -14.27
C ASN A 12 -7.00 1.22 -14.33
N ASP A 13 -7.12 1.92 -13.20
CA ASP A 13 -7.08 3.37 -13.17
C ASP A 13 -5.80 3.87 -12.51
N LYS A 14 -5.52 5.15 -12.73
CA LYS A 14 -4.39 5.86 -12.14
C LYS A 14 -4.87 7.02 -11.26
N PHE A 15 -4.03 7.38 -10.31
CA PHE A 15 -4.30 8.37 -9.28
C PHE A 15 -3.18 9.40 -9.25
N TYR A 16 -3.54 10.66 -9.02
CA TYR A 16 -2.54 11.70 -8.77
C TYR A 16 -1.86 11.41 -7.44
N PHE A 17 -0.56 11.18 -7.49
CA PHE A 17 0.27 10.87 -6.34
C PHE A 17 1.57 11.68 -6.37
N ARG A 18 2.13 11.98 -5.20
CA ARG A 18 3.32 12.84 -5.09
C ARG A 18 4.54 12.15 -5.67
N LYS A 19 5.31 12.89 -6.47
CA LYS A 19 6.58 12.43 -7.04
C LYS A 19 7.63 12.18 -5.95
N ASP A 20 7.76 13.15 -5.03
CA ASP A 20 8.72 13.11 -3.93
C ASP A 20 8.01 12.85 -2.60
N VAL A 21 8.24 11.66 -2.03
CA VAL A 21 7.72 11.27 -0.70
C VAL A 21 8.72 11.49 0.43
N LEU A 22 9.99 11.73 0.10
CA LEU A 22 11.03 12.06 1.06
C LEU A 22 11.36 13.57 0.99
N PRO A 23 11.68 14.22 2.12
CA PRO A 23 12.10 15.61 2.10
C PRO A 23 13.32 15.77 1.19
N SER A 24 13.24 16.69 0.23
CA SER A 24 14.39 17.05 -0.59
C SER A 24 15.53 17.48 0.33
N LYS A 25 16.65 16.74 0.28
CA LYS A 25 17.87 17.13 1.00
C LYS A 25 18.22 18.53 0.52
N ARG A 26 18.09 19.54 1.39
CA ARG A 26 18.48 20.92 1.06
C ARG A 26 19.89 20.85 0.45
N PRO A 27 20.14 21.41 -0.74
CA PRO A 27 21.50 21.52 -1.22
C PRO A 27 22.27 22.31 -0.16
N ALA A 28 23.37 21.73 0.33
CA ALA A 28 24.28 22.43 1.22
C ALA A 28 24.69 23.72 0.50
N LYS A 29 24.28 24.88 1.03
CA LYS A 29 24.74 26.17 0.49
C LYS A 29 26.26 26.15 0.48
N PRO A 30 26.94 26.56 -0.62
CA PRO A 30 28.37 26.76 -0.60
C PRO A 30 28.67 27.84 0.46
N ASN A 31 29.43 27.45 1.48
CA ASN A 31 29.80 28.29 2.60
C ASN A 31 30.64 29.47 2.09
N THR A 32 30.06 30.67 2.07
CA THR A 32 30.82 31.92 1.87
C THR A 32 30.74 32.75 3.15
N ASN A 33 31.90 32.81 3.81
CA ASN A 33 32.34 33.76 4.84
C ASN A 33 31.67 33.80 6.22
N GLY A 34 32.44 33.32 7.21
CA GLY A 34 32.96 34.18 8.30
C GLY A 34 32.01 34.54 9.44
N GLY A 35 32.06 33.77 10.53
CA GLY A 35 31.47 34.16 11.82
C GLY A 35 31.68 33.09 12.88
N VAL A 36 32.61 33.33 13.79
CA VAL A 36 32.95 32.44 14.91
C VAL A 36 31.90 32.60 16.01
N ALA A 37 31.26 31.51 16.44
CA ALA A 37 30.69 31.40 17.79
C ALA A 37 30.55 29.91 18.17
N SER A 38 31.37 29.51 19.13
CA SER A 38 31.45 28.18 19.73
C SER A 38 30.36 27.97 20.79
N GLY A 39 29.66 26.84 20.77
CA GLY A 39 28.74 26.35 21.82
C GLY A 39 28.35 24.88 21.58
N PRO A 40 28.11 24.07 22.63
CA PRO A 40 28.69 22.72 22.81
C PRO A 40 27.97 21.55 22.10
N PRO A 41 28.61 20.36 22.00
CA PRO A 41 28.00 19.18 21.38
C PRO A 41 27.10 18.46 22.39
N SER A 42 25.79 18.67 22.29
CA SER A 42 24.82 17.87 23.04
C SER A 42 24.55 16.57 22.29
N GLY A 43 25.12 15.48 22.80
CA GLY A 43 24.93 14.09 22.35
C GLY A 43 23.54 13.54 22.69
N ALA A 44 22.50 14.06 22.03
CA ALA A 44 21.18 13.45 22.01
C ALA A 44 20.86 13.02 20.58
N SER A 45 20.93 11.71 20.32
CA SER A 45 20.41 11.07 19.11
C SER A 45 18.88 11.10 19.12
N THR A 46 18.29 12.28 19.03
CA THR A 46 16.87 12.44 18.69
C THR A 46 16.84 12.83 17.21
N PRO A 47 16.23 12.05 16.30
CA PRO A 47 16.03 12.52 14.94
C PRO A 47 15.17 13.77 15.03
N GLN A 48 15.77 14.91 14.68
CA GLN A 48 15.10 16.19 14.66
C GLN A 48 14.01 16.11 13.61
N LEU A 49 12.78 15.81 14.06
CA LEU A 49 11.57 15.84 13.26
C LEU A 49 11.42 17.26 12.74
N GLY A 50 11.86 17.48 11.50
CA GLY A 50 11.38 18.60 10.71
C GLY A 50 9.84 18.57 10.67
N PRO A 51 9.19 19.69 10.31
CA PRO A 51 7.74 19.69 10.17
C PRO A 51 7.31 18.49 9.33
N SER A 52 6.30 17.74 9.79
CA SER A 52 5.70 16.57 9.12
C SER A 52 5.17 16.88 7.71
N ARG A 53 5.17 18.17 7.36
CA ARG A 53 4.91 18.73 6.06
C ARG A 53 6.21 19.41 5.59
N PRO A 54 6.78 19.03 4.43
CA PRO A 54 7.85 19.84 3.85
C PRO A 54 7.37 21.30 3.76
N ALA A 55 8.27 22.25 4.01
CA ALA A 55 7.99 23.66 3.73
C ALA A 55 7.44 23.74 2.30
N SER A 56 6.27 24.37 2.10
CA SER A 56 5.59 24.44 0.81
C SER A 56 6.61 24.68 -0.31
N PRO A 57 6.66 23.82 -1.36
CA PRO A 57 7.61 24.01 -2.43
C PRO A 57 7.37 25.37 -3.09
N PHE A 58 8.45 26.04 -3.45
CA PHE A 58 8.41 27.21 -4.32
C PHE A 58 8.11 26.72 -5.76
N GLY A 59 6.85 26.51 -6.12
CA GLY A 59 6.45 26.07 -7.47
C GLY A 59 4.95 25.78 -7.62
N PRO A 60 4.43 25.61 -8.86
CA PRO A 60 3.06 25.21 -9.11
C PRO A 60 2.72 23.86 -8.48
N VAL A 61 1.54 23.74 -7.88
CA VAL A 61 1.07 22.49 -7.23
C VAL A 61 0.99 21.32 -8.22
N GLU A 62 0.69 21.61 -9.49
CA GLU A 62 0.59 20.62 -10.57
C GLU A 62 1.90 19.87 -10.83
N ASP A 63 3.05 20.46 -10.50
CA ASP A 63 4.34 19.82 -10.70
C ASP A 63 4.70 18.82 -9.58
N GLU A 64 4.00 18.87 -8.43
CA GLU A 64 4.23 17.99 -7.27
C GLU A 64 3.66 16.57 -7.47
N TYR A 65 2.65 16.43 -8.33
CA TYR A 65 1.91 15.18 -8.53
C TYR A 65 2.13 14.60 -9.92
N GLU A 66 2.06 13.28 -10.02
CA GLU A 66 2.04 12.53 -11.26
C GLU A 66 0.93 11.47 -11.20
N LEU A 67 0.43 11.08 -12.36
CA LEU A 67 -0.57 10.05 -12.50
C LEU A 67 0.09 8.65 -12.41
N MET A 68 -0.12 7.95 -11.30
CA MET A 68 0.44 6.62 -11.02
C MET A 68 -0.65 5.57 -10.76
N SER A 69 -0.42 4.32 -11.17
CA SER A 69 -1.28 3.19 -10.79
C SER A 69 -1.11 2.85 -9.31
N VAL A 70 -2.05 2.09 -8.73
CA VAL A 70 -1.89 1.63 -7.34
C VAL A 70 -0.68 0.72 -7.19
N ASP A 71 -0.37 -0.09 -8.21
CA ASP A 71 0.86 -0.90 -8.24
C ASP A 71 2.12 -0.04 -8.17
N GLU A 72 2.20 1.02 -8.99
CA GLU A 72 3.35 1.94 -9.00
C GLU A 72 3.50 2.67 -7.66
N ILE A 73 2.39 3.09 -7.04
CA ILE A 73 2.40 3.76 -5.74
C ILE A 73 2.85 2.80 -4.62
N VAL A 74 2.35 1.57 -4.61
CA VAL A 74 2.60 0.61 -3.52
C VAL A 74 3.96 -0.06 -3.69
N ASN A 75 4.28 -0.54 -4.88
CA ASN A 75 5.43 -1.38 -5.18
C ASN A 75 6.59 -0.63 -5.85
N GLY A 76 6.35 0.58 -6.35
CA GLY A 76 7.34 1.40 -7.05
C GLY A 76 7.20 1.33 -8.57
N LYS A 77 7.76 2.33 -9.25
CA LYS A 77 7.81 2.33 -10.72
C LYS A 77 8.99 1.51 -11.22
N ALA A 78 8.79 0.76 -12.30
CA ALA A 78 9.83 -0.07 -12.91
C ALA A 78 11.02 0.75 -13.46
N ASP A 79 10.80 2.02 -13.78
CA ASP A 79 11.82 2.97 -14.25
C ASP A 79 12.68 3.54 -13.10
N GLY A 80 12.38 3.20 -11.84
CA GLY A 80 13.04 3.75 -10.66
C GLY A 80 12.67 5.19 -10.33
N GLY A 81 11.73 5.80 -11.07
CA GLY A 81 11.28 7.18 -10.86
C GLY A 81 10.47 7.38 -9.57
N PHE A 82 9.95 6.30 -8.99
CA PHE A 82 9.30 6.30 -7.69
C PHE A 82 9.63 5.02 -6.93
N PRO A 83 10.11 5.09 -5.67
CA PRO A 83 10.58 3.92 -4.93
C PRO A 83 9.47 2.95 -4.53
N GLY A 84 8.22 3.43 -4.34
CA GLY A 84 7.12 2.63 -3.80
C GLY A 84 7.00 2.75 -2.28
N LEU A 85 5.78 2.68 -1.76
CA LEU A 85 5.52 2.76 -0.32
C LEU A 85 6.02 1.52 0.44
N ILE A 86 5.83 0.32 -0.10
CA ILE A 86 6.29 -0.93 0.56
C ILE A 86 7.83 -0.97 0.64
N PRO A 87 8.59 -0.72 -0.45
CA PRO A 87 10.06 -0.68 -0.37
C PRO A 87 10.59 0.34 0.65
N LEU A 88 9.89 1.47 0.84
CA LEU A 88 10.24 2.45 1.88
C LEU A 88 10.00 1.90 3.30
N VAL A 89 8.90 1.19 3.52
CA VAL A 89 8.62 0.53 4.80
C VAL A 89 9.65 -0.57 5.07
N GLU A 90 10.00 -1.38 4.07
CA GLU A 90 11.04 -2.42 4.18
C GLU A 90 12.40 -1.80 4.52
N SER A 91 12.81 -0.73 3.82
CA SER A 91 14.06 -0.02 4.14
C SER A 91 14.07 0.54 5.56
N TYR A 92 12.92 0.98 6.09
CA TYR A 92 12.81 1.41 7.47
C TYR A 92 12.97 0.23 8.44
N LEU A 93 12.26 -0.87 8.20
CA LEU A 93 12.37 -2.11 8.99
C LEU A 93 13.79 -2.67 9.00
N ASP A 94 14.55 -2.49 7.92
CA ASP A 94 15.96 -2.89 7.83
C ASP A 94 16.90 -2.00 8.67
N SER A 95 16.50 -0.74 8.90
CA SER A 95 17.28 0.22 9.68
C SER A 95 17.05 0.10 11.19
N VAL A 96 15.93 -0.51 11.61
CA VAL A 96 15.59 -0.75 13.02
C VAL A 96 15.90 -2.19 13.40
N ASN A 97 16.30 -2.41 14.65
CA ASN A 97 16.63 -3.75 15.14
C ASN A 97 15.36 -4.53 15.52
N VAL A 98 14.61 -4.98 14.52
CA VAL A 98 13.41 -5.84 14.66
C VAL A 98 13.83 -7.30 14.63
N ASP A 99 13.22 -8.13 15.48
CA ASP A 99 13.46 -9.57 15.51
C ASP A 99 12.92 -10.28 14.26
N VAL A 100 13.44 -11.48 14.00
CA VAL A 100 13.12 -12.24 12.78
C VAL A 100 11.66 -12.66 12.73
N GLU A 101 11.06 -12.99 13.88
CA GLU A 101 9.67 -13.46 13.96
C GLU A 101 8.71 -12.34 13.58
N THR A 102 8.82 -11.17 14.23
CA THR A 102 8.05 -9.96 13.89
C THR A 102 8.25 -9.57 12.43
N ARG A 103 9.48 -9.69 11.90
CA ARG A 103 9.76 -9.35 10.50
C ARG A 103 9.08 -10.32 9.52
N CYS A 104 9.02 -11.61 9.84
CA CYS A 104 8.30 -12.61 9.06
C CYS A 104 6.79 -12.37 9.09
N GLU A 105 6.21 -11.95 10.21
CA GLU A 105 4.80 -11.58 10.30
C GLU A 105 4.47 -10.34 9.46
N LEU A 106 5.27 -9.27 9.61
CA LEU A 106 5.09 -8.04 8.83
C LEU A 106 5.23 -8.30 7.33
N ALA A 107 6.17 -9.16 6.92
CA ALA A 107 6.34 -9.55 5.53
C ALA A 107 5.07 -10.20 4.94
N GLN A 108 4.31 -10.96 5.74
CA GLN A 108 3.04 -11.55 5.29
C GLN A 108 1.97 -10.48 5.03
N TYR A 109 1.84 -9.49 5.92
CA TYR A 109 0.93 -8.37 5.72
C TYR A 109 1.31 -7.52 4.50
N LEU A 110 2.60 -7.20 4.36
CA LEU A 110 3.10 -6.44 3.22
C LEU A 110 2.91 -7.20 1.91
N ALA A 111 3.10 -8.53 1.90
CA ALA A 111 2.86 -9.37 0.73
C ALA A 111 1.38 -9.34 0.28
N LEU A 112 0.43 -9.32 1.22
CA LEU A 112 -1.00 -9.19 0.91
C LEU A 112 -1.31 -7.84 0.24
N ILE A 113 -0.75 -6.75 0.77
CA ILE A 113 -0.94 -5.41 0.21
C ILE A 113 -0.30 -5.32 -1.19
N ARG A 114 0.92 -5.83 -1.33
CA ARG A 114 1.65 -5.93 -2.61
C ARG A 114 0.85 -6.68 -3.67
N GLY A 115 0.33 -7.85 -3.32
CA GLY A 115 -0.45 -8.69 -4.22
C GLY A 115 -1.78 -8.07 -4.64
N ARG A 116 -2.41 -7.30 -3.75
CA ARG A 116 -3.65 -6.58 -4.09
C ARG A 116 -3.39 -5.38 -5.00
N ALA A 117 -2.27 -4.69 -4.82
CA ALA A 117 -1.89 -3.54 -5.63
C ALA A 117 -1.52 -3.94 -7.07
N ASN A 118 -0.74 -5.02 -7.24
CA ASN A 118 -0.34 -5.52 -8.56
C ASN A 118 -1.37 -6.45 -9.22
N GLY A 119 -2.41 -6.84 -8.49
CA GLY A 119 -3.52 -7.66 -8.99
C GLY A 119 -3.29 -9.16 -9.00
N THR A 120 -2.17 -9.68 -8.45
CA THR A 120 -2.01 -11.12 -8.23
C THR A 120 -3.00 -11.67 -7.21
N LEU A 121 -3.44 -10.84 -6.26
CA LEU A 121 -4.49 -11.13 -5.31
C LEU A 121 -5.71 -10.24 -5.55
N TRP A 122 -6.89 -10.82 -5.40
CA TRP A 122 -8.15 -10.11 -5.58
C TRP A 122 -8.48 -9.23 -4.38
N THR A 123 -9.11 -8.10 -4.67
CA THR A 123 -9.80 -7.33 -3.62
C THR A 123 -11.06 -8.06 -3.19
N ALA A 124 -11.50 -7.82 -1.95
CA ALA A 124 -12.77 -8.37 -1.46
C ALA A 124 -13.94 -7.99 -2.39
N ALA A 125 -13.97 -6.77 -2.90
CA ALA A 125 -15.00 -6.32 -3.84
C ALA A 125 -14.97 -7.10 -5.16
N LYS A 126 -13.78 -7.41 -5.72
CA LYS A 126 -13.65 -8.24 -6.92
C LYS A 126 -14.11 -9.68 -6.65
N TRP A 127 -13.71 -10.23 -5.51
CA TRP A 127 -14.12 -11.57 -5.07
C TRP A 127 -15.63 -11.69 -4.88
N MET A 128 -16.27 -10.77 -4.17
CA MET A 128 -17.73 -10.76 -4.00
C MET A 128 -18.48 -10.67 -5.33
N ARG A 129 -18.02 -9.82 -6.27
CA ARG A 129 -18.59 -9.76 -7.63
C ARG A 129 -18.42 -11.07 -8.40
N GLY A 130 -17.29 -11.75 -8.23
CA GLY A 130 -17.02 -13.07 -8.80
C GLY A 130 -17.93 -14.14 -8.22
N PHE A 131 -18.07 -14.15 -6.89
CA PHE A 131 -18.95 -15.07 -6.16
C PHE A 131 -20.40 -14.94 -6.61
N VAL A 132 -20.96 -13.72 -6.60
CA VAL A 132 -22.34 -13.46 -7.02
C VAL A 132 -22.54 -13.85 -8.49
N ARG A 133 -21.62 -13.46 -9.37
CA ARG A 133 -21.71 -13.77 -10.81
C ARG A 133 -21.67 -15.28 -11.09
N GLY A 134 -20.95 -16.05 -10.28
CA GLY A 134 -20.83 -17.50 -10.42
C GLY A 134 -21.94 -18.30 -9.72
N HIS A 135 -22.86 -17.64 -9.01
CA HIS A 135 -23.91 -18.30 -8.26
C HIS A 135 -24.99 -18.87 -9.17
N ALA A 136 -25.46 -20.10 -8.92
CA ALA A 136 -26.43 -20.79 -9.78
C ALA A 136 -27.78 -20.05 -9.90
N GLU A 137 -28.22 -19.42 -8.81
CA GLU A 137 -29.46 -18.61 -8.80
C GLU A 137 -29.31 -17.22 -9.42
N TYR A 138 -28.10 -16.79 -9.80
CA TYR A 138 -27.89 -15.45 -10.32
C TYR A 138 -28.21 -15.38 -11.82
N GLY A 139 -29.30 -14.69 -12.16
CA GLY A 139 -29.81 -14.58 -13.53
C GLY A 139 -29.07 -13.60 -14.45
N MET A 140 -27.88 -13.11 -14.07
CA MET A 140 -27.13 -12.07 -14.81
C MET A 140 -27.91 -10.76 -15.04
N ASP A 141 -28.95 -10.52 -14.25
CA ASP A 141 -29.87 -9.38 -14.31
C ASP A 141 -29.48 -8.24 -13.37
N SER A 142 -28.33 -8.35 -12.70
CA SER A 142 -27.85 -7.42 -11.65
C SER A 142 -28.73 -7.39 -10.40
N VAL A 143 -29.62 -8.37 -10.20
CA VAL A 143 -30.41 -8.53 -8.98
C VAL A 143 -29.79 -9.64 -8.14
N VAL A 144 -29.49 -9.34 -6.87
CA VAL A 144 -28.94 -10.32 -5.92
C VAL A 144 -30.09 -10.81 -5.04
N GLY A 145 -30.59 -12.02 -5.34
CA GLY A 145 -31.66 -12.65 -4.57
C GLY A 145 -31.24 -13.06 -3.16
N ALA A 146 -32.22 -13.30 -2.28
CA ALA A 146 -31.97 -13.64 -0.87
C ALA A 146 -31.12 -14.91 -0.69
N GLY A 147 -31.28 -15.92 -1.56
CA GLY A 147 -30.46 -17.14 -1.55
C GLY A 147 -28.98 -16.85 -1.81
N VAL A 148 -28.69 -16.12 -2.88
CA VAL A 148 -27.34 -15.64 -3.22
C VAL A 148 -26.70 -14.84 -2.06
N VAL A 149 -27.48 -13.96 -1.41
CA VAL A 149 -27.00 -13.17 -0.27
C VAL A 149 -26.69 -14.07 0.94
N PHE A 150 -27.56 -15.03 1.25
CA PHE A 150 -27.36 -15.97 2.34
C PHE A 150 -26.06 -16.76 2.14
N ASP A 151 -25.87 -17.32 0.95
CA ASP A 151 -24.67 -18.09 0.62
C ASP A 151 -23.42 -17.22 0.61
N LEU A 152 -23.51 -15.96 0.18
CA LEU A 152 -22.40 -15.00 0.28
C LEU A 152 -22.01 -14.74 1.73
N VAL A 153 -22.97 -14.51 2.63
CA VAL A 153 -22.69 -14.29 4.05
C VAL A 153 -22.10 -15.54 4.69
N LYS A 154 -22.60 -16.73 4.34
CA LYS A 154 -22.01 -18.00 4.78
C LYS A 154 -20.59 -18.22 4.27
N ALA A 155 -20.31 -17.82 3.04
CA ALA A 155 -18.96 -17.84 2.50
C ALA A 155 -18.03 -16.87 3.25
N VAL A 156 -18.51 -15.68 3.61
CA VAL A 156 -17.75 -14.71 4.43
C VAL A 156 -17.50 -15.25 5.84
N GLU A 157 -18.51 -15.83 6.49
CA GLU A 157 -18.38 -16.49 7.80
C GLU A 157 -17.31 -17.60 7.77
N ARG A 158 -17.32 -18.43 6.73
CA ARG A 158 -16.30 -19.46 6.50
C ARG A 158 -14.89 -18.86 6.40
N ILE A 159 -14.71 -17.77 5.64
CA ILE A 159 -13.42 -17.08 5.52
C ILE A 159 -12.95 -16.58 6.88
N THR A 160 -13.84 -15.99 7.68
CA THR A 160 -13.49 -15.47 9.01
C THR A 160 -13.08 -16.58 9.98
N ILE A 161 -13.74 -17.74 9.95
CA ILE A 161 -13.43 -18.86 10.85
C ILE A 161 -12.17 -19.61 10.42
N GLN A 162 -12.02 -19.86 9.13
CA GLN A 162 -10.93 -20.71 8.60
C GLN A 162 -9.69 -19.91 8.24
N GLU A 163 -9.78 -18.58 8.13
CA GLU A 163 -8.68 -17.69 7.74
C GLU A 163 -7.99 -18.08 6.43
N GLY A 164 -8.71 -18.76 5.52
CA GLY A 164 -8.17 -19.26 4.24
C GLY A 164 -7.30 -20.53 4.35
N ARG A 165 -7.18 -21.14 5.53
CA ARG A 165 -6.40 -22.39 5.75
C ARG A 165 -6.99 -23.59 5.02
N ASP A 166 -8.29 -23.56 4.75
CA ASP A 166 -9.01 -24.59 3.99
C ASP A 166 -8.96 -24.38 2.47
N GLY A 167 -8.16 -23.41 2.00
CA GLY A 167 -8.01 -23.08 0.59
C GLY A 167 -9.19 -22.31 -0.01
N PHE A 168 -10.22 -21.97 0.78
CA PHE A 168 -11.33 -21.17 0.31
C PHE A 168 -10.91 -19.71 0.11
N ALA A 169 -11.40 -19.06 -0.95
CA ALA A 169 -11.02 -17.69 -1.35
C ALA A 169 -9.51 -17.49 -1.55
N LYS A 170 -8.81 -18.52 -2.05
CA LYS A 170 -7.37 -18.50 -2.39
C LYS A 170 -7.00 -17.33 -3.31
N GLU A 171 -7.89 -16.90 -4.19
CA GLU A 171 -7.67 -15.74 -5.07
C GLU A 171 -7.53 -14.43 -4.28
N MET A 172 -8.14 -14.32 -3.11
CA MET A 172 -8.12 -13.12 -2.26
C MET A 172 -6.99 -13.16 -1.22
N LEU A 173 -6.70 -14.34 -0.65
CA LEU A 173 -5.77 -14.50 0.47
C LEU A 173 -4.41 -15.09 0.06
N GLY A 174 -4.31 -15.68 -1.12
CA GLY A 174 -3.13 -16.41 -1.57
C GLY A 174 -3.09 -17.83 -1.03
N GLU A 175 -1.97 -18.52 -1.26
CA GLU A 175 -1.71 -19.82 -0.65
C GLU A 175 -1.40 -19.62 0.84
N CYS A 176 -2.15 -20.28 1.71
CA CYS A 176 -1.85 -20.34 3.13
C CYS A 176 -0.47 -21.01 3.28
N ARG A 177 0.57 -20.22 3.53
CA ARG A 177 1.91 -20.73 3.82
C ARG A 177 1.87 -21.34 5.21
N VAL A 178 1.75 -22.66 5.27
CA VAL A 178 2.00 -23.40 6.50
C VAL A 178 3.44 -23.11 6.88
N GLN A 179 3.66 -22.35 7.96
CA GLN A 179 4.96 -22.28 8.63
C GLN A 179 5.29 -23.71 9.07
N GLY A 180 6.24 -24.33 8.38
CA GLY A 180 6.87 -25.58 8.79
C GLY A 180 7.95 -25.33 9.83
#